data_AF-A0A519ZJ46-F1
#
_entry.id   AF-A0A519ZJ46-F1
#
_cell.length_a   1.000
_cell.length_b   1.000
_cell.length_c   1.000
_cell.angle_alpha   90.00
_cell.angle_beta   90.00
_cell.angle_gamma   90.00
#
_symmetry.space_group_name_H-M   'P 1'
#
loop_
_entity.id
_entity.type
_entity.pdbx_description
1 polymer ?
#
loop_
_entity_poly.entity_id
_entity_poly.type
_entity_poly.pdbx_seq_one_letter_code
_entity_poly.pdbx_strand_id
1 'polypeptide(L)'
;MRVPDTTNVGRIFNSNLTYKKGAAVVHLLRYLCHDDARFFGVLRTYQRQFSGRTARTADLQRLFEAELGQPLDYFFQQWYRGEGFPAFGVRWNQVGGSLFLQVAETASVPASTPFFQTEVEYLLTFLDGSTRTVRLNQTQASQGFAVPVSGTVATIAVDPAGWLPDLPGTVQRDNTLVLAARAASAPALALFPNPCSNSLSISNVNEQVEAQVCDATGRVVLRQVLPAGQPTLATATLAPGLYLLRLLSSAGEAVAQGRFVKE
;
A
#
# COMPACT_ATOMS: atom_id res chain seq x y z
N MET A 1 4.53 -20.30 -17.41
CA MET A 1 4.97 -20.36 -18.81
C MET A 1 6.06 -21.42 -19.02
N ARG A 2 7.06 -21.50 -18.14
CA ARG A 2 8.11 -22.54 -18.17
C ARG A 2 7.55 -23.96 -18.36
N VAL A 3 8.14 -24.70 -19.29
CA VAL A 3 7.79 -26.10 -19.58
C VAL A 3 8.78 -27.00 -18.83
N PRO A 4 8.36 -27.72 -17.78
CA PRO A 4 9.26 -28.59 -17.02
C PRO A 4 9.54 -29.92 -17.74
N ASP A 5 8.59 -30.40 -18.54
CA ASP A 5 8.69 -31.65 -19.30
C ASP A 5 8.64 -31.36 -20.81
N THR A 6 9.77 -31.56 -21.47
CA THR A 6 9.94 -31.34 -22.92
C THR A 6 9.47 -32.50 -23.78
N THR A 7 8.95 -33.58 -23.18
CA THR A 7 8.35 -34.70 -23.91
C THR A 7 6.83 -34.51 -24.08
N ASN A 8 6.23 -33.62 -23.30
CA ASN A 8 4.81 -33.32 -23.36
C ASN A 8 4.49 -32.24 -24.40
N VAL A 9 4.19 -32.67 -25.63
CA VAL A 9 3.80 -31.81 -26.76
C VAL A 9 2.63 -30.89 -26.40
N GLY A 10 1.61 -31.40 -25.71
CA GLY A 10 0.43 -30.62 -25.31
C GLY A 10 0.75 -29.50 -24.33
N ARG A 11 1.75 -29.70 -23.46
CA ARG A 11 2.26 -28.65 -22.57
C ARG A 11 3.11 -27.64 -23.34
N ILE A 12 3.95 -28.10 -24.28
CA ILE A 12 4.81 -27.23 -25.10
C ILE A 12 3.95 -26.28 -25.93
N PHE A 13 2.97 -26.81 -26.67
CA PHE A 13 2.12 -26.03 -27.58
C PHE A 13 0.78 -25.65 -26.96
N ASN A 14 0.75 -25.36 -25.66
CA ASN A 14 -0.49 -24.95 -24.99
C ASN A 14 -0.86 -23.50 -25.33
N SER A 15 -2.05 -23.30 -25.91
CA SER A 15 -2.55 -21.96 -26.31
C SER A 15 -2.56 -20.95 -25.14
N ASN A 16 -2.99 -21.37 -23.96
CA ASN A 16 -3.09 -20.46 -22.81
C ASN A 16 -1.73 -20.24 -22.13
N LEU A 17 -0.99 -21.31 -21.85
CA LEU A 17 0.21 -21.26 -21.00
C LEU A 17 1.50 -20.90 -21.73
N THR A 18 1.61 -21.24 -23.01
CA THR A 18 2.80 -20.93 -23.84
C THR A 18 2.58 -19.66 -24.64
N TYR A 19 1.44 -19.55 -25.33
CA TYR A 19 1.19 -18.43 -26.25
C TYR A 19 0.57 -17.22 -25.54
N LYS A 20 -0.66 -17.32 -25.02
CA LYS A 20 -1.34 -16.17 -24.39
C LYS A 20 -0.58 -15.63 -23.19
N LYS A 21 -0.18 -16.49 -22.26
CA LYS A 21 0.64 -16.08 -21.11
C LYS A 21 2.00 -15.55 -21.56
N GLY A 22 2.61 -16.13 -22.59
CA GLY A 22 3.87 -15.62 -23.15
C GLY A 22 3.73 -14.20 -23.71
N ALA A 23 2.66 -13.94 -24.46
CA ALA A 23 2.33 -12.61 -24.96
C ALA A 23 2.07 -11.61 -23.81
N ALA A 24 1.33 -12.03 -22.78
CA ALA A 24 1.08 -11.21 -21.59
C ALA A 24 2.38 -10.84 -20.86
N VAL A 25 3.33 -11.77 -20.70
CA VAL A 25 4.64 -11.47 -20.08
C VAL A 25 5.41 -10.41 -20.87
N VAL A 26 5.44 -10.49 -22.20
CA VAL A 26 6.10 -9.48 -23.04
C VAL A 26 5.36 -8.14 -22.97
N HIS A 27 4.03 -8.17 -22.92
CA HIS A 27 3.20 -6.97 -22.75
C HIS A 27 3.45 -6.28 -21.40
N LEU A 28 3.62 -7.05 -20.32
CA LEU A 28 3.98 -6.51 -19.01
C LEU A 28 5.39 -5.92 -18.99
N LEU A 29 6.36 -6.52 -19.68
CA LEU A 29 7.71 -5.92 -19.83
C LEU A 29 7.65 -4.56 -20.53
N ARG A 30 6.77 -4.40 -21.52
CA ARG A 30 6.49 -3.09 -22.14
C ARG A 30 5.89 -2.12 -21.14
N TYR A 31 4.90 -2.55 -20.36
CA TYR A 31 4.27 -1.74 -19.32
C TYR A 31 5.25 -1.25 -18.24
N LEU A 32 6.21 -2.10 -17.83
CA LEU A 32 7.30 -1.80 -16.91
C LEU A 32 8.33 -0.79 -17.45
N CYS A 33 8.41 -0.59 -18.77
CA CYS A 33 9.32 0.38 -19.36
C CYS A 33 8.83 1.81 -19.23
N HIS A 34 7.52 2.00 -19.05
CA HIS A 34 6.83 3.31 -19.08
C HIS A 34 7.05 4.11 -20.37
N ASP A 35 7.69 3.52 -21.37
CA ASP A 35 8.11 4.17 -22.61
C ASP A 35 8.33 3.10 -23.68
N ASP A 36 7.57 3.22 -24.76
CA ASP A 36 7.67 2.34 -25.91
C ASP A 36 9.04 2.42 -26.60
N ALA A 37 9.66 3.60 -26.64
CA ALA A 37 10.95 3.77 -27.29
C ALA A 37 12.03 2.93 -26.59
N ARG A 38 11.99 2.87 -25.26
CA ARG A 38 12.86 2.02 -24.42
C ARG A 38 12.58 0.54 -24.65
N PHE A 39 11.31 0.13 -24.57
CA PHE A 39 10.90 -1.26 -24.83
C PHE A 39 11.37 -1.75 -26.21
N PHE A 40 11.09 -0.99 -27.28
CA PHE A 40 11.54 -1.36 -28.62
C PHE A 40 13.06 -1.23 -28.79
N GLY A 41 13.72 -0.36 -28.02
CA GLY A 41 15.18 -0.29 -27.92
C GLY A 41 15.80 -1.59 -27.43
N VAL A 42 15.22 -2.18 -26.37
CA VAL A 42 15.62 -3.50 -25.86
C VAL A 42 15.43 -4.58 -26.93
N LEU A 43 14.28 -4.59 -27.62
CA LEU A 43 14.02 -5.60 -28.67
C LEU A 43 14.97 -5.49 -29.87
N ARG A 44 15.35 -4.28 -30.28
CA ARG A 44 16.39 -4.08 -31.31
C ARG A 44 17.74 -4.59 -30.82
N THR A 45 18.09 -4.32 -29.58
CA THR A 45 19.34 -4.79 -28.96
C THR A 45 19.38 -6.32 -28.89
N TYR A 46 18.28 -6.95 -28.48
CA TYR A 46 18.12 -8.40 -28.45
C TYR A 46 18.34 -9.01 -29.84
N GLN A 47 17.67 -8.50 -30.87
CA GLN A 47 17.85 -8.98 -32.25
C GLN A 47 19.30 -8.82 -32.72
N ARG A 48 19.94 -7.67 -32.47
CA ARG A 48 21.33 -7.44 -32.88
C ARG A 48 22.30 -8.37 -32.17
N GLN A 49 22.17 -8.57 -30.85
CA GLN A 49 23.10 -9.38 -30.07
C GLN A 49 22.99 -10.89 -30.35
N PHE A 50 21.77 -11.36 -30.62
CA PHE A 50 21.47 -12.78 -30.74
C PHE A 50 21.11 -13.22 -32.17
N SER A 51 21.26 -12.35 -33.17
CA SER A 51 21.09 -12.72 -34.58
C SER A 51 21.98 -13.91 -34.94
N GLY A 52 21.41 -14.94 -35.57
CA GLY A 52 22.11 -16.18 -35.94
C GLY A 52 22.57 -17.04 -34.76
N ARG A 53 22.10 -16.76 -33.53
CA ARG A 53 22.51 -17.45 -32.30
C ARG A 53 21.28 -17.87 -31.48
N THR A 54 21.50 -18.75 -30.51
CA THR A 54 20.47 -19.15 -29.54
C THR A 54 20.47 -18.20 -28.35
N ALA A 55 19.32 -17.62 -28.03
CA ALA A 55 19.08 -16.84 -26.82
C ALA A 55 18.19 -17.60 -25.84
N ARG A 56 18.34 -17.31 -24.56
CA ARG A 56 17.55 -17.86 -23.45
C ARG A 56 16.73 -16.75 -22.80
N THR A 57 15.69 -17.11 -22.04
CA THR A 57 14.91 -16.13 -21.26
C THR A 57 15.77 -15.29 -20.32
N ALA A 58 16.84 -15.87 -19.76
CA ALA A 58 17.79 -15.14 -18.92
C ALA A 58 18.58 -14.06 -19.68
N ASP A 59 18.81 -14.23 -20.99
CA ASP A 59 19.41 -13.19 -21.83
C ASP A 59 18.46 -11.99 -21.99
N LEU A 60 17.17 -12.28 -22.26
CA LEU A 60 16.13 -11.25 -22.34
C LEU A 60 15.99 -10.50 -21.01
N GLN A 61 15.93 -11.22 -19.89
CA GLN A 61 15.89 -10.64 -18.54
C GLN A 61 17.04 -9.64 -18.34
N ARG A 62 18.29 -10.03 -18.63
CA ARG A 62 19.45 -9.15 -18.48
C ARG A 62 19.37 -7.87 -19.32
N LEU A 63 18.82 -7.93 -20.53
CA LEU A 63 18.68 -6.73 -21.35
C LEU A 63 17.65 -5.76 -20.77
N PHE A 64 16.54 -6.26 -20.24
CA PHE A 64 15.55 -5.41 -19.58
C PHE A 64 16.06 -4.87 -18.24
N GLU A 65 16.81 -5.66 -17.46
CA GLU A 65 17.47 -5.18 -16.23
C GLU A 65 18.47 -4.05 -16.53
N ALA A 66 19.25 -4.19 -17.60
CA ALA A 66 20.18 -3.15 -18.04
C ALA A 66 19.45 -1.87 -18.49
N GLU A 67 18.33 -2.01 -19.21
CA GLU A 67 17.52 -0.86 -19.64
C GLU A 67 16.83 -0.16 -18.46
N LEU A 68 16.27 -0.92 -17.52
CA LEU A 68 15.49 -0.40 -16.40
C LEU A 68 16.34 0.01 -15.19
N GLY A 69 17.59 -0.41 -15.13
CA GLY A 69 18.50 -0.10 -14.03
C GLY A 69 18.14 -0.78 -12.70
N GLN A 70 17.37 -1.87 -12.75
CA GLN A 70 16.92 -2.62 -11.57
C GLN A 70 16.81 -4.12 -11.86
N PRO A 71 17.00 -4.98 -10.83
CA PRO A 71 16.81 -6.43 -11.00
C PRO A 71 15.34 -6.76 -11.26
N LEU A 72 15.10 -7.76 -12.11
CA LEU A 72 13.76 -8.22 -12.51
C LEU A 72 13.49 -9.66 -12.06
N ASP A 73 14.25 -10.17 -11.10
CA ASP A 73 14.05 -11.53 -10.58
C ASP A 73 12.62 -11.75 -10.09
N TYR A 74 12.05 -10.78 -9.35
CA TYR A 74 10.66 -10.84 -8.88
C TYR A 74 9.68 -11.02 -10.06
N PHE A 75 9.87 -10.23 -11.13
CA PHE A 75 9.01 -10.23 -12.31
C PHE A 75 9.03 -11.59 -13.01
N PHE A 76 10.23 -12.12 -13.30
CA PHE A 76 10.34 -13.41 -13.98
C PHE A 76 9.97 -14.58 -13.06
N GLN A 77 10.13 -14.45 -11.75
CA GLN A 77 9.62 -15.44 -10.80
C GLN A 77 8.09 -15.49 -10.82
N GLN A 78 7.40 -14.36 -10.68
CA GLN A 78 5.94 -14.36 -10.61
C GLN A 78 5.25 -14.59 -11.97
N TRP A 79 5.67 -13.91 -13.04
CA TRP A 79 4.93 -13.93 -14.31
C TRP A 79 5.39 -15.03 -15.26
N TYR A 80 6.68 -15.35 -15.30
CA TYR A 80 7.21 -16.38 -16.21
C TYR A 80 7.21 -17.78 -15.58
N ARG A 81 7.79 -17.92 -14.39
CA ARG A 81 7.91 -19.20 -13.68
C ARG A 81 6.63 -19.56 -12.92
N GLY A 82 6.04 -18.60 -12.23
CA GLY A 82 4.86 -18.74 -11.40
C GLY A 82 3.55 -18.99 -12.15
N GLU A 83 2.49 -19.15 -11.37
CA GLU A 83 1.14 -19.47 -11.82
C GLU A 83 0.12 -18.50 -11.26
N GLY A 84 -1.05 -18.45 -11.90
CA GLY A 84 -2.10 -17.51 -11.53
C GLY A 84 -1.87 -16.08 -12.02
N PHE A 85 -2.66 -15.20 -11.42
CA PHE A 85 -2.78 -13.78 -11.68
C PHE A 85 -3.43 -13.09 -10.47
N PRO A 86 -3.22 -11.77 -10.28
CA PRO A 86 -3.80 -11.04 -9.17
C PRO A 86 -5.25 -10.61 -9.42
N ALA A 87 -5.95 -10.29 -8.33
CA ALA A 87 -7.21 -9.56 -8.31
C ALA A 87 -7.07 -8.43 -7.29
N PHE A 88 -7.49 -7.21 -7.64
CA PHE A 88 -7.31 -6.03 -6.79
C PHE A 88 -8.64 -5.57 -6.18
N GLY A 89 -8.76 -5.68 -4.86
CA GLY A 89 -9.83 -5.07 -4.08
C GLY A 89 -9.39 -3.70 -3.56
N VAL A 90 -10.07 -2.65 -3.99
CA VAL A 90 -9.77 -1.26 -3.64
C VAL A 90 -10.85 -0.69 -2.75
N ARG A 91 -10.45 -0.27 -1.55
CA ARG A 91 -11.26 0.61 -0.70
C ARG A 91 -10.64 1.99 -0.70
N TRP A 92 -11.44 3.03 -0.83
CA TRP A 92 -10.91 4.39 -0.88
C TRP A 92 -11.78 5.39 -0.13
N ASN A 93 -11.15 6.47 0.32
CA ASN A 93 -11.87 7.66 0.76
C ASN A 93 -11.02 8.91 0.55
N GLN A 94 -11.67 10.07 0.51
CA GLN A 94 -11.01 11.36 0.40
C GLN A 94 -11.29 12.20 1.63
N VAL A 95 -10.25 12.88 2.15
CA VAL A 95 -10.35 13.88 3.21
C VAL A 95 -9.59 15.12 2.78
N GLY A 96 -10.32 16.22 2.58
CA GLY A 96 -9.74 17.43 2.00
C GLY A 96 -9.04 17.11 0.68
N GLY A 97 -7.79 17.55 0.54
CA GLY A 97 -6.96 17.32 -0.65
C GLY A 97 -6.20 15.99 -0.68
N SER A 98 -6.54 15.02 0.19
CA SER A 98 -5.86 13.72 0.24
C SER A 98 -6.81 12.57 -0.05
N LEU A 99 -6.50 11.79 -1.09
CA LEU A 99 -7.15 10.54 -1.43
C LEU A 99 -6.38 9.39 -0.78
N PHE A 100 -7.06 8.60 0.02
CA PHE A 100 -6.52 7.40 0.64
C PHE A 100 -7.07 6.17 -0.06
N LEU A 101 -6.18 5.26 -0.47
CA LEU A 101 -6.53 3.97 -1.04
C LEU A 101 -5.98 2.87 -0.14
N GLN A 102 -6.78 1.85 0.15
CA GLN A 102 -6.32 0.56 0.66
C GLN A 102 -6.55 -0.47 -0.44
N VAL A 103 -5.46 -1.01 -0.96
CA VAL A 103 -5.48 -2.02 -2.01
C VAL A 103 -5.15 -3.37 -1.39
N ALA A 104 -6.03 -4.34 -1.58
CA ALA A 104 -5.82 -5.73 -1.20
C ALA A 104 -5.73 -6.58 -2.47
N GLU A 105 -4.62 -7.28 -2.64
CA GLU A 105 -4.39 -8.22 -3.72
C GLU A 105 -4.74 -9.64 -3.27
N THR A 106 -5.45 -10.38 -4.12
CA THR A 106 -5.67 -11.82 -3.96
C THR A 106 -5.13 -12.55 -5.19
N ALA A 107 -4.12 -13.40 -5.01
CA ALA A 107 -3.59 -14.24 -6.07
C ALA A 107 -4.52 -15.42 -6.37
N SER A 108 -4.72 -15.76 -7.64
CA SER A 108 -5.56 -16.90 -8.03
C SER A 108 -4.93 -18.28 -7.75
N VAL A 109 -3.60 -18.36 -7.62
CA VAL A 109 -2.86 -19.58 -7.27
C VAL A 109 -1.82 -19.27 -6.20
N PRO A 110 -2.24 -18.96 -4.96
CA PRO A 110 -1.33 -18.44 -3.92
C PRO A 110 -0.26 -19.45 -3.48
N ALA A 111 -0.50 -20.74 -3.66
CA ALA A 111 0.48 -21.79 -3.39
C ALA A 111 1.69 -21.76 -4.35
N SER A 112 1.53 -21.19 -5.55
CA SER A 112 2.60 -21.03 -6.54
C SER A 112 3.14 -19.60 -6.56
N THR A 113 2.25 -18.62 -6.51
CA THR A 113 2.60 -17.20 -6.51
C THR A 113 1.71 -16.48 -5.50
N PRO A 114 2.19 -16.26 -4.26
CA PRO A 114 1.36 -15.71 -3.17
C PRO A 114 1.04 -14.22 -3.36
N PHE A 115 1.84 -13.52 -4.16
CA PHE A 115 1.75 -12.09 -4.39
C PHE A 115 2.42 -11.71 -5.72
N PHE A 116 1.84 -10.74 -6.43
CA PHE A 116 2.34 -10.18 -7.67
C PHE A 116 2.77 -8.74 -7.42
N GLN A 117 4.06 -8.53 -7.17
CA GLN A 117 4.60 -7.17 -7.11
C GLN A 117 4.44 -6.50 -8.48
N THR A 118 3.61 -5.47 -8.56
CA THR A 118 3.34 -4.78 -9.81
C THR A 118 2.87 -3.36 -9.55
N GLU A 119 3.12 -2.50 -10.53
CA GLU A 119 2.48 -1.21 -10.58
C GLU A 119 1.08 -1.35 -11.16
N VAL A 120 0.12 -0.63 -10.57
CA VAL A 120 -1.26 -0.60 -11.02
C VAL A 120 -1.64 0.83 -11.33
N GLU A 121 -2.28 1.04 -12.48
CA GLU A 121 -2.86 2.32 -12.85
C GLU A 121 -4.27 2.47 -12.27
N TYR A 122 -4.54 3.62 -11.67
CA TYR A 122 -5.85 4.00 -11.17
C TYR A 122 -6.29 5.27 -11.88
N LEU A 123 -7.38 5.18 -12.63
CA LEU A 123 -8.03 6.35 -13.23
C LEU A 123 -8.95 6.98 -12.20
N LEU A 124 -8.59 8.19 -11.78
CA LEU A 124 -9.42 9.03 -10.93
C LEU A 124 -10.31 9.87 -11.83
N THR A 125 -11.62 9.81 -11.60
CA THR A 125 -12.60 10.72 -12.23
C THR A 125 -13.11 11.67 -11.16
N PHE A 126 -12.98 12.97 -11.40
CA PHE A 126 -13.42 14.01 -10.47
C PHE A 126 -14.87 14.43 -10.75
N LEU A 127 -15.52 15.08 -9.77
CA LEU A 127 -16.91 15.56 -9.91
C LEU A 127 -17.09 16.59 -11.03
N ASP A 128 -16.03 17.31 -11.42
CA ASP A 128 -16.04 18.25 -12.55
C ASP A 128 -15.88 17.56 -13.91
N GLY A 129 -15.76 16.23 -13.94
CA GLY A 129 -15.57 15.43 -15.16
C GLY A 129 -14.13 15.34 -15.63
N SER A 130 -13.18 16.05 -15.00
CA SER A 130 -11.76 15.88 -15.28
C SER A 130 -11.28 14.50 -14.81
N THR A 131 -10.20 14.01 -15.42
CA THR A 131 -9.61 12.72 -15.08
C THR A 131 -8.11 12.83 -14.83
N ARG A 132 -7.59 11.94 -13.98
CA ARG A 132 -6.16 11.81 -13.71
C ARG A 132 -5.81 10.35 -13.48
N THR A 133 -4.85 9.84 -14.24
CA THR A 133 -4.27 8.52 -13.97
C THR A 133 -3.16 8.65 -12.94
N VAL A 134 -3.18 7.79 -11.93
CA VAL A 134 -2.08 7.63 -10.97
C VAL A 134 -1.59 6.20 -11.03
N ARG A 135 -0.27 6.03 -11.07
CA ARG A 135 0.36 4.71 -11.06
C ARG A 135 0.99 4.48 -9.70
N LEU A 136 0.62 3.38 -9.04
CA LEU A 136 1.08 3.06 -7.70
C LEU A 136 1.75 1.69 -7.70
N ASN A 137 2.97 1.62 -7.15
CA ASN A 137 3.71 0.38 -7.01
C ASN A 137 3.26 -0.38 -5.75
N GLN A 138 2.61 -1.52 -5.95
CA GLN A 138 2.23 -2.39 -4.87
C GLN A 138 3.34 -3.41 -4.59
N THR A 139 3.81 -3.40 -3.35
CA THR A 139 4.92 -4.23 -2.85
C THR A 139 4.49 -5.22 -1.77
N GLN A 140 3.22 -5.12 -1.32
CA GLN A 140 2.62 -5.98 -0.31
C GLN A 140 1.20 -6.37 -0.72
N ALA A 141 0.74 -7.55 -0.30
CA ALA A 141 -0.61 -8.03 -0.60
C ALA A 141 -1.72 -7.12 -0.04
N SER A 142 -1.46 -6.33 0.98
CA SER A 142 -2.37 -5.30 1.47
C SER A 142 -1.57 -4.03 1.71
N GLN A 143 -1.83 -2.98 0.92
CA GLN A 143 -1.05 -1.75 0.97
C GLN A 143 -1.93 -0.51 0.94
N GLY A 144 -1.62 0.43 1.82
CA GLY A 144 -2.22 1.76 1.86
C GLY A 144 -1.42 2.75 1.01
N PHE A 145 -2.13 3.63 0.30
CA PHE A 145 -1.55 4.73 -0.45
C PHE A 145 -2.27 6.04 -0.10
N ALA A 146 -1.51 7.13 -0.08
CA ALA A 146 -2.04 8.48 0.03
C ALA A 146 -1.62 9.28 -1.21
N VAL A 147 -2.61 9.83 -1.92
CA VAL A 147 -2.42 10.55 -3.17
C VAL A 147 -2.97 11.97 -3.01
N PRO A 148 -2.16 13.03 -3.19
CA PRO A 148 -2.67 14.39 -3.17
C PRO A 148 -3.54 14.65 -4.40
N VAL A 149 -4.73 15.21 -4.17
CA VAL A 149 -5.75 15.52 -5.18
C VAL A 149 -6.29 16.94 -4.95
N SER A 150 -6.55 17.66 -6.04
CA SER A 150 -7.04 19.04 -6.02
C SER A 150 -8.56 19.17 -6.12
N GLY A 151 -9.26 18.09 -6.49
CA GLY A 151 -10.70 18.06 -6.66
C GLY A 151 -11.34 16.90 -5.90
N THR A 152 -12.67 16.91 -5.83
CA THR A 152 -13.44 15.81 -5.23
C THR A 152 -13.49 14.63 -6.20
N VAL A 153 -12.93 13.49 -5.79
CA VAL A 153 -12.95 12.24 -6.54
C VAL A 153 -14.35 11.65 -6.51
N ALA A 154 -14.91 11.38 -7.68
CA ALA A 154 -16.22 10.77 -7.87
C ALA A 154 -16.10 9.25 -7.95
N THR A 155 -15.21 8.76 -8.81
CA THR A 155 -15.00 7.32 -9.05
C THR A 155 -13.52 7.02 -9.27
N ILE A 156 -13.16 5.75 -9.07
CA ILE A 156 -11.85 5.20 -9.37
C ILE A 156 -12.05 3.96 -10.24
N ALA A 157 -11.29 3.83 -11.33
CA ALA A 157 -11.19 2.60 -12.10
C ALA A 157 -9.78 2.02 -11.97
N VAL A 158 -9.69 0.71 -11.75
CA VAL A 158 -8.42 -0.03 -11.67
C VAL A 158 -8.06 -0.53 -13.06
N ASP A 159 -6.81 -0.35 -13.45
CA ASP A 159 -6.23 -0.75 -14.73
C ASP A 159 -7.17 -0.52 -15.93
N PRO A 160 -7.59 0.74 -16.18
CA PRO A 160 -8.59 1.05 -17.18
C PRO A 160 -8.20 0.62 -18.61
N ALA A 161 -6.89 0.48 -18.87
CA ALA A 161 -6.33 0.10 -20.16
C ALA A 161 -6.08 -1.41 -20.29
N GLY A 162 -6.24 -2.18 -19.20
CA GLY A 162 -6.07 -3.63 -19.19
C GLY A 162 -4.64 -4.10 -19.46
N TRP A 163 -3.65 -3.41 -18.87
CA TRP A 163 -2.24 -3.80 -18.99
C TRP A 163 -1.93 -5.10 -18.24
N LEU A 164 -2.65 -5.36 -17.16
CA LEU A 164 -2.43 -6.49 -16.27
C LEU A 164 -3.32 -7.67 -16.68
N PRO A 165 -2.78 -8.90 -16.74
CA PRO A 165 -3.61 -10.09 -16.80
C PRO A 165 -4.17 -10.33 -15.39
N ASP A 166 -5.24 -9.63 -15.03
CA ASP A 166 -5.87 -9.67 -13.71
C ASP A 166 -7.30 -10.23 -13.76
N LEU A 167 -7.91 -10.37 -12.59
CA LEU A 167 -9.35 -10.60 -12.46
C LEU A 167 -10.08 -9.30 -12.16
N PRO A 168 -11.37 -9.20 -12.53
CA PRO A 168 -12.22 -8.09 -12.12
C PRO A 168 -12.11 -7.84 -10.61
N GLY A 169 -11.60 -6.67 -10.27
CA GLY A 169 -11.48 -6.19 -8.91
C GLY A 169 -12.79 -5.62 -8.38
N THR A 170 -12.75 -5.19 -7.12
CA THR A 170 -13.82 -4.37 -6.53
C THR A 170 -13.27 -2.98 -6.24
N VAL A 171 -14.10 -1.95 -6.46
CA VAL A 171 -13.77 -0.59 -6.05
C VAL A 171 -14.92 -0.05 -5.23
N GLN A 172 -14.66 0.27 -3.97
CA GLN A 172 -15.68 0.74 -3.05
C GLN A 172 -15.19 1.95 -2.26
N ARG A 173 -16.05 2.95 -2.14
CA ARG A 173 -15.80 4.07 -1.23
C ARG A 173 -16.10 3.62 0.20
N ASP A 174 -15.14 3.77 1.10
CA ASP A 174 -15.21 3.33 2.49
C ASP A 174 -14.86 4.49 3.43
N ASN A 175 -15.87 5.12 4.02
CA ASN A 175 -15.68 6.29 4.88
C ASN A 175 -14.89 5.97 6.17
N THR A 176 -14.78 4.69 6.58
CA THR A 176 -14.07 4.28 7.79
C THR A 176 -12.55 4.27 7.64
N LEU A 177 -12.06 4.25 6.39
CA LEU A 177 -10.63 4.19 6.04
C LEU A 177 -9.81 5.38 6.60
N VAL A 178 -10.49 6.50 6.87
CA VAL A 178 -9.90 7.73 7.42
C VAL A 178 -9.58 7.60 8.90
N LEU A 179 -10.37 6.85 9.67
CA LEU A 179 -10.12 6.64 11.09
C LEU A 179 -8.84 5.82 11.29
N ALA A 180 -8.59 4.83 10.43
CA ALA A 180 -7.36 4.05 10.44
C ALA A 180 -6.14 4.88 10.01
N ALA A 181 -6.26 5.71 8.97
CA ALA A 181 -5.17 6.58 8.52
C ALA A 181 -4.82 7.67 9.56
N ARG A 182 -5.82 8.30 10.21
CA ARG A 182 -5.61 9.23 11.33
C ARG A 182 -5.04 8.53 12.58
N ALA A 183 -5.49 7.32 12.89
CA ALA A 183 -4.92 6.55 14.00
C ALA A 183 -3.46 6.13 13.78
N ALA A 184 -3.07 5.87 12.52
CA ALA A 184 -1.69 5.54 12.15
C ALA A 184 -0.75 6.77 12.08
N SER A 185 -1.31 7.97 11.91
CA SER A 185 -0.58 9.25 11.83
C SER A 185 -0.67 10.11 13.09
N ALA A 186 -1.50 9.73 14.06
CA ALA A 186 -1.47 10.32 15.38
C ALA A 186 -0.09 10.02 15.99
N PRO A 187 0.68 11.03 16.42
CA PRO A 187 1.94 10.78 17.10
C PRO A 187 1.63 9.88 18.31
N ALA A 188 2.24 8.70 18.33
CA ALA A 188 2.12 7.80 19.48
C ALA A 188 2.57 8.59 20.71
N LEU A 189 1.63 8.85 21.61
CA LEU A 189 1.89 9.62 22.81
C LEU A 189 2.84 8.81 23.68
N ALA A 190 4.09 9.24 23.81
CA ALA A 190 5.04 8.57 24.68
C ALA A 190 4.76 9.00 26.12
N LEU A 191 4.32 8.04 26.92
CA LEU A 191 3.91 8.19 28.32
C LEU A 191 4.92 7.51 29.22
N PHE A 192 5.58 8.27 30.08
CA PHE A 192 6.64 7.74 30.96
C PHE A 192 6.66 8.43 32.33
N PRO A 193 6.95 7.69 33.41
CA PRO A 193 7.09 6.23 33.47
C PRO A 193 5.72 5.54 33.31
N ASN A 194 5.68 4.39 32.65
CA ASN A 194 4.51 3.52 32.59
C ASN A 194 4.97 2.10 32.97
N PRO A 195 4.66 1.59 34.17
CA PRO A 195 3.70 2.13 35.16
C PRO A 195 4.14 3.43 35.87
N CYS A 196 3.18 4.26 36.28
CA CYS A 196 3.44 5.52 36.99
C CYS A 196 3.01 5.46 38.46
N SER A 197 3.71 6.19 39.35
CA SER A 197 3.33 6.32 40.76
C SER A 197 2.60 7.64 41.04
N ASN A 198 3.26 8.80 40.90
CA ASN A 198 2.68 10.09 41.29
C ASN A 198 2.50 11.08 40.12
N SER A 199 3.24 10.86 39.03
CA SER A 199 3.24 11.72 37.86
C SER A 199 3.51 10.93 36.58
N LEU A 200 2.92 11.38 35.48
CA LEU A 200 3.13 10.83 34.14
C LEU A 200 3.60 11.95 33.22
N SER A 201 4.81 11.82 32.67
CA SER A 201 5.36 12.74 31.67
C SER A 201 4.83 12.36 30.29
N ILE A 202 4.49 13.39 29.50
CA ILE A 202 3.90 13.24 28.18
C ILE A 202 4.80 13.93 27.17
N SER A 203 5.32 13.19 26.19
CA SER A 203 6.08 13.78 25.09
C SER A 203 5.18 14.15 23.90
N ASN A 204 5.68 15.09 23.09
CA ASN A 204 5.06 15.54 21.82
C ASN A 204 3.75 16.33 21.99
N VAL A 205 3.65 17.16 23.03
CA VAL A 205 2.54 18.10 23.19
C VAL A 205 2.92 19.42 22.51
N ASN A 206 2.39 19.67 21.31
CA ASN A 206 2.76 20.83 20.50
C ASN A 206 2.00 22.12 20.84
N GLU A 207 0.90 22.01 21.57
CA GLU A 207 0.01 23.12 21.94
C GLU A 207 -0.54 22.91 23.35
N GLN A 208 -1.21 23.93 23.92
CA GLN A 208 -1.90 23.76 25.19
C GLN A 208 -3.12 22.84 25.00
N VAL A 209 -3.19 21.77 25.78
CA VAL A 209 -4.23 20.73 25.65
C VAL A 209 -4.90 20.43 26.98
N GLU A 210 -6.15 19.99 26.95
CA GLU A 210 -6.83 19.41 28.11
C GLU A 210 -6.59 17.89 28.12
N ALA A 211 -5.91 17.39 29.15
CA ALA A 211 -5.76 15.97 29.41
C ALA A 211 -6.98 15.43 30.17
N GLN A 212 -7.67 14.46 29.58
CA GLN A 212 -8.73 13.69 30.22
C GLN A 212 -8.27 12.25 30.44
N VAL A 213 -8.28 11.80 31.69
CA VAL A 213 -8.02 10.40 32.05
C VAL A 213 -9.36 9.70 32.21
N CYS A 214 -9.55 8.62 31.48
CA CYS A 214 -10.69 7.74 31.58
C CYS A 214 -10.31 6.41 32.25
N ASP A 215 -11.18 5.89 33.11
CA ASP A 215 -11.06 4.52 33.62
C ASP A 215 -11.44 3.48 32.56
N ALA A 216 -11.34 2.19 32.91
CA ALA A 216 -11.68 1.07 32.03
C ALA A 216 -13.16 1.05 31.58
N THR A 217 -14.04 1.76 32.29
CA THR A 217 -15.46 1.91 31.92
C THR A 217 -15.71 3.12 31.01
N GLY A 218 -14.67 3.91 30.72
CA GLY A 218 -14.74 5.11 29.90
C GLY A 218 -15.16 6.37 30.67
N ARG A 219 -15.33 6.29 32.00
CA ARG A 219 -15.66 7.45 32.84
C ARG A 219 -14.43 8.32 33.03
N VAL A 220 -14.58 9.63 32.83
CA VAL A 220 -13.52 10.61 33.08
C VAL A 220 -13.30 10.74 34.58
N VAL A 221 -12.10 10.42 35.04
CA VAL A 221 -11.68 10.43 36.45
C VAL A 221 -10.71 11.56 36.79
N LEU A 222 -10.04 12.14 35.79
CA LEU A 222 -9.13 13.28 35.96
C LEU A 222 -9.22 14.19 34.75
N ARG A 223 -9.16 15.50 35.00
CA ARG A 223 -8.99 16.55 33.98
C ARG A 223 -7.87 17.47 34.41
N GLN A 224 -6.90 17.71 33.53
CA GLN A 224 -5.80 18.64 33.79
C GLN A 224 -5.41 19.37 32.52
N VAL A 225 -5.28 20.69 32.59
CA VAL A 225 -4.76 21.48 31.47
C VAL A 225 -3.24 21.37 31.46
N LEU A 226 -2.68 21.03 30.31
CA LEU A 226 -1.25 20.81 30.11
C LEU A 226 -0.67 21.85 29.14
N PRO A 227 0.49 22.46 29.46
CA PRO A 227 1.19 23.35 28.54
C PRO A 227 1.86 22.58 27.39
N ALA A 228 2.24 23.30 26.34
CA ALA A 228 3.08 22.77 25.26
C ALA A 228 4.48 22.37 25.77
N GLY A 229 5.10 21.37 25.14
CA GLY A 229 6.42 20.84 25.47
C GLY A 229 6.38 19.41 26.01
N GLN A 230 6.96 19.21 27.20
CA GLN A 230 6.96 17.94 27.94
C GLN A 230 6.19 18.07 29.26
N PRO A 231 4.85 18.22 29.22
CA PRO A 231 4.07 18.42 30.42
C PRO A 231 3.97 17.14 31.26
N THR A 232 3.83 17.34 32.57
CA THR A 232 3.58 16.29 33.56
C THR A 232 2.12 16.30 34.03
N LEU A 233 1.46 15.16 33.89
CA LEU A 233 0.14 14.87 34.44
C LEU A 233 0.28 14.37 35.89
N ALA A 234 -0.48 14.95 36.81
CA ALA A 234 -0.49 14.52 38.21
C ALA A 234 -1.42 13.30 38.38
N THR A 235 -0.84 12.13 38.66
CA THR A 235 -1.58 10.86 38.75
C THR A 235 -1.75 10.37 40.20
N ALA A 236 -1.29 11.13 41.19
CA ALA A 236 -1.32 10.76 42.61
C ALA A 236 -2.74 10.50 43.16
N THR A 237 -3.77 11.12 42.60
CA THR A 237 -5.17 10.96 43.04
C THR A 237 -5.87 9.76 42.40
N LEU A 238 -5.22 9.06 41.46
CA LEU A 238 -5.77 7.90 40.78
C LEU A 238 -5.53 6.64 41.61
N ALA A 239 -6.53 5.76 41.66
CA ALA A 239 -6.37 4.43 42.22
C ALA A 239 -5.47 3.56 41.31
N PRO A 240 -4.86 2.49 41.83
CA PRO A 240 -4.11 1.54 41.01
C PRO A 240 -5.00 0.92 39.92
N GLY A 241 -4.54 0.90 38.67
CA GLY A 241 -5.35 0.42 37.55
C GLY A 241 -4.88 0.85 36.16
N LEU A 242 -5.60 0.37 35.14
CA LEU A 242 -5.39 0.73 33.74
C LEU A 242 -6.23 1.96 33.37
N TYR A 243 -5.59 2.95 32.77
CA TYR A 243 -6.24 4.19 32.36
C TYR A 243 -5.99 4.51 30.87
N LEU A 244 -6.97 5.19 30.26
CA LEU A 244 -6.86 5.77 28.94
C LEU A 244 -6.72 7.29 29.08
N LEU A 245 -5.63 7.85 28.56
CA LEU A 245 -5.40 9.28 28.46
C LEU A 245 -5.86 9.78 27.09
N ARG A 246 -6.68 10.82 27.06
CA ARG A 246 -7.07 11.58 25.87
C ARG A 246 -6.60 13.02 26.01
N LEU A 247 -5.95 13.54 24.97
CA LEU A 247 -5.58 14.96 24.88
C LEU A 247 -6.54 15.66 23.92
N LEU A 248 -7.15 16.75 24.38
CA LEU A 248 -8.09 17.56 23.60
C LEU A 248 -7.49 18.93 23.30
N SER A 249 -7.67 19.41 22.08
CA SER A 249 -7.28 20.78 21.69
C SER A 249 -8.21 21.80 22.34
N SER A 250 -7.87 23.09 22.22
CA SER A 250 -8.74 24.20 22.64
C SER A 250 -10.10 24.22 21.92
N ALA A 251 -10.24 23.53 20.78
CA ALA A 251 -11.49 23.38 20.05
C ALA A 251 -12.32 22.15 20.50
N GLY A 252 -11.83 21.36 21.46
CA GLY A 252 -12.50 20.17 21.97
C GLY A 252 -12.33 18.91 21.10
N GLU A 253 -11.47 18.96 20.08
CA GLU A 253 -11.14 17.80 19.25
C GLU A 253 -10.04 16.95 19.91
N ALA A 254 -10.18 15.62 19.85
CA ALA A 254 -9.16 14.71 20.38
C ALA A 254 -7.91 14.72 19.48
N VAL A 255 -6.79 15.22 20.01
CA VAL A 255 -5.52 15.38 19.29
C VAL A 255 -4.66 14.11 19.38
N ALA A 256 -4.67 13.46 20.54
CA ALA A 256 -3.90 12.24 20.77
C ALA A 256 -4.52 11.39 21.88
N GLN A 257 -4.19 10.09 21.90
CA GLN A 257 -4.60 9.17 22.96
C GLN A 257 -3.47 8.20 23.31
N GLY A 258 -3.39 7.80 24.57
CA GLY A 258 -2.41 6.82 25.05
C GLY A 258 -2.94 6.03 26.25
N ARG A 259 -2.32 4.90 26.55
CA ARG A 259 -2.68 4.04 27.69
C ARG A 259 -1.55 4.03 28.71
N PHE A 260 -1.87 4.07 29.99
CA PHE A 260 -0.90 3.92 31.07
C PHE A 260 -1.47 3.14 32.25
N VAL A 261 -0.57 2.56 33.03
CA VAL A 261 -0.88 1.82 34.26
C VAL A 261 -0.45 2.66 35.47
N LYS A 262 -1.32 2.77 36.46
CA LYS A 262 -1.04 3.35 37.77
C LYS A 262 -0.79 2.21 38.76
N GLU A 263 0.34 2.28 39.47
CA GLU A 263 0.67 1.38 40.60
C GLU A 263 0.06 1.85 41.92
#